data_AF-D0P2P4-F1
#
_entry.id   AF-D0P2P4-F1
#
_cell.length_a   1.000
_cell.length_b   1.000
_cell.length_c   1.000
_cell.angle_alpha   90.00
_cell.angle_beta   90.00
_cell.angle_gamma   90.00
#
_symmetry.space_group_name_H-M   'P 1'
#
loop_
_entity.id
_entity.type
_entity.pdbx_description
1 polymer ?
#
loop_
_entity_poly.entity_id
_entity_poly.type
_entity_poly.pdbx_seq_one_letter_code
_entity_poly.pdbx_strand_id
1 'polypeptide(L)'
;MNDMVPSPAIASDVARSVQQWFESNSQCQKKVLPSEWTVLAGIVLCSPFSEPNDKLRVLAVATGNKCLGRRDLNADGLVVNDCHAEVLARRALLRYLYAEALSWQENGLELSEHSIFERHSTSRRLVLKPQHSLHLFISEAPCGDAAIYELRHDVVDELVHQREAKTGQAGQRERSALRLTGAKAHSKRPRDQDTDDLQPDKKFAQAVGIARVKSGRSDLPLEKQTLSMSCSDKLAKWNALGLQGSLLLQWKHCQ
;
A
#
# COMPACT_ATOMS: atom_id res chain seq x y z
N MET A 1 17.55 20.70 -4.94
CA MET A 1 16.80 19.44 -5.02
C MET A 1 15.40 19.81 -5.48
N ASN A 2 15.11 19.66 -6.77
CA ASN A 2 13.76 19.89 -7.29
C ASN A 2 12.92 18.68 -6.91
N ASP A 3 12.01 18.86 -5.96
CA ASP A 3 10.95 17.89 -5.71
C ASP A 3 10.11 17.79 -6.99
N MET A 4 10.30 16.70 -7.75
CA MET A 4 9.42 16.33 -8.85
C MET A 4 8.08 15.92 -8.25
N VAL A 5 7.23 16.90 -7.95
CA VAL A 5 5.79 16.64 -7.84
C VAL A 5 5.37 16.12 -9.21
N PRO A 6 4.81 14.88 -9.31
CA PRO A 6 4.38 14.34 -10.58
C PRO A 6 3.38 15.31 -11.23
N SER A 7 3.54 15.62 -12.52
CA SER A 7 2.55 16.42 -13.25
C SER A 7 1.14 15.82 -13.03
N PRO A 8 0.08 16.61 -12.82
CA PRO A 8 -1.28 16.11 -12.65
C PRO A 8 -1.72 15.12 -13.74
N ALA A 9 -1.13 15.22 -14.94
CA ALA A 9 -1.32 14.28 -16.04
C ALA A 9 -0.84 12.86 -15.70
N ILE A 10 0.39 12.67 -15.19
CA ILE A 10 0.94 11.33 -14.94
C ILE A 10 0.19 10.59 -13.83
N ALA A 11 -0.26 11.30 -12.79
CA ALA A 11 -1.07 10.69 -11.73
C ALA A 11 -2.41 10.17 -12.25
N SER A 12 -3.07 10.97 -13.10
CA SER A 12 -4.34 10.60 -13.73
C SER A 12 -4.17 9.42 -14.69
N ASP A 13 -3.08 9.41 -15.47
CA ASP A 13 -2.80 8.35 -16.43
C ASP A 13 -2.46 7.03 -15.72
N VAL A 14 -1.62 7.07 -14.68
CA VAL A 14 -1.31 5.89 -13.85
C VAL A 14 -2.58 5.32 -13.22
N ALA A 15 -3.43 6.15 -12.64
CA ALA A 15 -4.70 5.71 -12.04
C ALA A 15 -5.61 5.06 -13.10
N ARG A 16 -5.74 5.68 -14.27
CA ARG A 16 -6.54 5.15 -15.38
C ARG A 16 -6.01 3.82 -15.88
N SER A 17 -4.69 3.68 -16.05
CA SER A 17 -4.07 2.42 -16.49
C SER A 17 -4.36 1.27 -15.52
N VAL A 18 -4.29 1.51 -14.20
CA VAL A 18 -4.59 0.47 -13.21
C VAL A 18 -6.08 0.11 -13.21
N GLN A 19 -6.97 1.09 -13.29
CA GLN A 19 -8.42 0.86 -13.33
C GLN A 19 -8.83 0.09 -14.59
N GLN A 20 -8.38 0.53 -15.77
CA GLN A 20 -8.63 -0.15 -17.04
C GLN A 20 -8.08 -1.58 -17.05
N TRP A 21 -6.89 -1.80 -16.50
CA TRP A 21 -6.34 -3.16 -16.36
C TRP A 21 -7.24 -4.03 -15.47
N PHE A 22 -7.72 -3.50 -14.34
CA PHE A 22 -8.59 -4.25 -13.43
C PHE A 22 -9.95 -4.57 -14.07
N GLU A 23 -10.55 -3.60 -14.75
CA GLU A 23 -11.85 -3.73 -15.42
C GLU A 23 -11.79 -4.65 -16.63
N SER A 24 -10.72 -4.62 -17.43
CA SER A 24 -10.59 -5.46 -18.63
C SER A 24 -10.15 -6.90 -18.32
N ASN A 25 -9.59 -7.15 -17.13
CA ASN A 25 -9.11 -8.48 -16.78
C ASN A 25 -10.25 -9.40 -16.32
N SER A 26 -10.59 -10.38 -17.16
CA SER A 26 -11.69 -11.33 -16.93
C SER A 26 -11.61 -12.11 -15.62
N GLN A 27 -10.41 -12.30 -15.05
CA GLN A 27 -10.25 -12.95 -13.75
C GLN A 27 -10.77 -12.09 -12.59
N CYS A 28 -10.75 -10.77 -12.75
CA CYS A 28 -11.23 -9.81 -11.75
C CYS A 28 -12.75 -9.65 -11.83
N GLN A 29 -13.31 -9.60 -13.05
CA GLN A 29 -14.76 -9.43 -13.29
C GLN A 29 -15.62 -10.54 -12.67
N LYS A 30 -15.12 -11.77 -12.57
CA LYS A 30 -15.90 -12.92 -12.07
C LYS A 30 -16.02 -12.98 -10.54
N LYS A 31 -15.25 -12.18 -9.79
CA LYS A 31 -15.05 -12.38 -8.34
C LYS A 31 -15.74 -11.36 -7.45
N VAL A 32 -16.25 -10.26 -8.00
CA VAL A 32 -16.77 -9.14 -7.19
C VAL A 32 -18.19 -8.83 -7.64
N LEU A 33 -19.14 -8.93 -6.71
CA LEU A 33 -20.52 -8.49 -6.96
C LEU A 33 -20.52 -6.96 -7.14
N PRO A 34 -21.40 -6.39 -7.97
CA PRO A 34 -21.47 -4.93 -8.17
C PRO A 34 -21.70 -4.11 -6.88
N SER A 35 -22.21 -4.73 -5.83
CA SER A 35 -22.47 -4.11 -4.52
C SER A 35 -21.27 -4.18 -3.55
N GLU A 36 -20.19 -4.87 -3.91
CA GLU A 36 -19.03 -5.05 -3.06
C GLU A 36 -17.87 -4.16 -3.54
N TRP A 37 -17.20 -3.50 -2.59
CA TRP A 37 -16.02 -2.71 -2.88
C TRP A 37 -14.90 -3.01 -1.90
N THR A 38 -13.67 -2.79 -2.36
CA THR A 38 -12.46 -2.89 -1.56
C THR A 38 -11.41 -1.94 -2.14
N VAL A 39 -10.25 -1.83 -1.48
CA VAL A 39 -9.15 -1.00 -1.97
C VAL A 39 -8.50 -1.70 -3.16
N LEU A 40 -8.18 -0.92 -4.20
CA LEU A 40 -7.38 -1.32 -5.36
C LEU A 40 -6.02 -0.64 -5.30
N ALA A 41 -4.95 -1.38 -5.56
CA ALA A 41 -3.62 -0.83 -5.71
C ALA A 41 -2.92 -1.44 -6.92
N GLY A 42 -2.04 -0.66 -7.54
CA GLY A 42 -1.25 -1.12 -8.67
C GLY A 42 0.11 -0.44 -8.76
N ILE A 43 1.08 -1.15 -9.31
CA ILE A 43 2.44 -0.65 -9.56
C ILE A 43 2.64 -0.59 -11.07
N VAL A 44 2.92 0.61 -11.58
CA VAL A 44 3.02 0.92 -13.00
C VAL A 44 4.45 1.34 -13.32
N LEU A 45 5.02 0.72 -14.35
CA LEU A 45 6.25 1.18 -14.98
C LEU A 45 5.92 2.31 -15.95
N CYS A 46 6.63 3.42 -15.83
CA CYS A 46 6.63 4.48 -16.82
C CYS A 46 7.94 4.45 -17.62
N SER A 47 7.82 4.27 -18.93
CA SER A 47 8.90 4.22 -19.90
C SER A 47 8.75 5.37 -20.90
N PRO A 48 9.36 6.54 -20.66
CA PRO A 48 9.06 7.77 -21.39
C PRO A 48 9.45 7.74 -22.87
N PHE A 49 10.35 6.85 -23.26
CA PHE A 49 10.85 6.70 -24.63
C PHE A 49 10.21 5.52 -25.38
N SER A 50 9.25 4.83 -24.77
CA SER A 50 8.48 3.78 -25.43
C SER A 50 7.35 4.36 -26.28
N GLU A 51 6.81 3.55 -27.20
CA GLU A 51 5.62 3.89 -27.97
C GLU A 51 4.46 4.34 -27.04
N PRO A 52 3.56 5.23 -27.48
CA PRO A 52 2.51 5.79 -26.62
C PRO A 52 1.69 4.76 -25.84
N ASN A 53 1.42 3.59 -26.45
CA ASN A 53 0.69 2.50 -25.82
C ASN A 53 1.51 1.71 -24.78
N ASP A 54 2.84 1.74 -24.88
CA ASP A 54 3.76 1.02 -24.00
C ASP A 54 4.43 1.93 -22.95
N LYS A 55 4.15 3.24 -23.00
CA LYS A 55 4.66 4.22 -22.06
C LYS A 55 4.29 3.90 -20.62
N LEU A 56 3.12 3.32 -20.38
CA LEU A 56 2.63 2.91 -19.05
C LEU A 56 2.30 1.42 -19.05
N ARG A 57 3.10 0.64 -18.32
CA ARG A 57 2.91 -0.80 -18.19
C ARG A 57 2.53 -1.16 -16.76
N VAL A 58 1.34 -1.72 -16.57
CA VAL A 58 0.89 -2.20 -15.26
C VAL A 58 1.63 -3.50 -14.91
N LEU A 59 2.53 -3.46 -13.94
CA LEU A 59 3.37 -4.60 -13.55
C LEU A 59 2.71 -5.50 -12.50
N ALA A 60 1.98 -4.89 -11.57
CA ALA A 60 1.32 -5.60 -10.47
C ALA A 60 0.03 -4.88 -10.09
N VAL A 61 -1.00 -5.65 -9.80
CA VAL A 61 -2.29 -5.15 -9.28
C VAL A 61 -2.74 -6.07 -8.16
N ALA A 62 -3.35 -5.50 -7.13
CA ALA A 62 -3.98 -6.27 -6.08
C ALA A 62 -5.15 -5.50 -5.47
N THR A 63 -6.05 -6.24 -4.84
CA THR A 63 -7.13 -5.70 -4.02
C THR A 63 -7.05 -6.27 -2.61
N GLY A 64 -7.59 -5.55 -1.63
CA GLY A 64 -7.73 -6.06 -0.28
C GLY A 64 -7.57 -5.00 0.82
N ASN A 65 -8.14 -5.31 1.97
CA ASN A 65 -8.20 -4.41 3.13
C ASN A 65 -8.17 -5.17 4.47
N LYS A 66 -7.71 -6.43 4.46
CA LYS A 66 -7.71 -7.32 5.63
C LYS A 66 -6.30 -7.71 6.03
N CYS A 67 -6.14 -8.07 7.30
CA CYS A 67 -4.90 -8.57 7.87
C CYS A 67 -5.21 -9.74 8.78
N LEU A 68 -4.20 -10.58 8.97
CA LEU A 68 -4.29 -11.73 9.84
C LEU A 68 -4.27 -11.32 11.32
N GLY A 69 -5.08 -11.99 12.12
CA GLY A 69 -5.05 -11.87 13.59
C GLY A 69 -3.91 -12.68 14.20
N ARG A 70 -3.53 -12.38 15.44
CA ARG A 70 -2.46 -13.07 16.17
C ARG A 70 -2.63 -14.59 16.23
N ARG A 71 -3.86 -15.08 16.38
CA ARG A 71 -4.21 -16.50 16.48
C ARG A 71 -3.77 -17.29 15.25
N ASP A 72 -3.87 -16.68 14.08
CA ASP A 72 -3.67 -17.36 12.81
C ASP A 72 -2.25 -17.14 12.26
N LEU A 73 -1.41 -16.36 12.97
CA LEU A 73 0.00 -16.19 12.61
C LEU A 73 0.73 -17.53 12.63
N ASN A 74 1.53 -17.76 11.58
CA ASN A 74 2.32 -18.97 11.43
C ASN A 74 3.77 -18.60 11.02
N ALA A 75 4.74 -19.36 11.53
CA ALA A 75 6.17 -19.17 11.28
C ALA A 75 6.70 -19.99 10.09
N ASP A 76 5.91 -20.89 9.52
CA ASP A 76 6.29 -21.74 8.38
C ASP A 76 6.45 -20.97 7.04
N GLY A 77 6.03 -19.71 6.98
CA GLY A 77 6.11 -18.87 5.80
C GLY A 77 5.02 -19.13 4.74
N LEU A 78 3.99 -19.93 5.07
CA LEU A 78 2.91 -20.28 4.14
C LEU A 78 1.69 -19.33 4.22
N VAL A 79 1.66 -18.43 5.20
CA VAL A 79 0.54 -17.50 5.42
C VAL A 79 0.91 -16.05 5.11
N VAL A 80 -0.01 -15.32 4.49
CA VAL A 80 0.13 -13.89 4.22
C VAL A 80 -0.45 -13.08 5.38
N ASN A 81 0.43 -12.44 6.16
CA ASN A 81 0.03 -11.68 7.35
C ASN A 81 -0.77 -10.40 7.04
N ASP A 82 -0.59 -9.83 5.86
CA ASP A 82 -1.16 -8.55 5.47
C ASP A 82 -1.61 -8.57 4.02
N CYS A 83 -2.93 -8.47 3.85
CA CYS A 83 -3.62 -8.50 2.58
C CYS A 83 -4.21 -7.14 2.22
N HIS A 84 -3.62 -6.04 2.68
CA HIS A 84 -3.92 -4.73 2.10
C HIS A 84 -3.42 -4.68 0.65
N ALA A 85 -4.20 -4.03 -0.21
CA ALA A 85 -3.96 -3.95 -1.66
C ALA A 85 -2.53 -3.53 -1.99
N GLU A 86 -2.03 -2.45 -1.41
CA GLU A 86 -0.69 -1.90 -1.63
C GLU A 86 0.44 -2.83 -1.14
N VAL A 87 0.18 -3.62 -0.09
CA VAL A 87 1.12 -4.63 0.41
C VAL A 87 1.17 -5.83 -0.54
N LEU A 88 0.01 -6.28 -1.02
CA LEU A 88 -0.09 -7.37 -1.98
C LEU A 88 0.48 -6.97 -3.35
N ALA A 89 0.21 -5.75 -3.83
CA ALA A 89 0.75 -5.22 -5.07
C ALA A 89 2.28 -5.20 -5.03
N ARG A 90 2.89 -4.77 -3.91
CA ARG A 90 4.34 -4.89 -3.72
C ARG A 90 4.81 -6.35 -3.74
N ARG A 91 4.11 -7.28 -3.07
CA ARG A 91 4.49 -8.72 -3.08
C ARG A 91 4.40 -9.31 -4.49
N ALA A 92 3.40 -8.93 -5.27
CA ALA A 92 3.25 -9.31 -6.67
C ALA A 92 4.39 -8.71 -7.53
N LEU A 93 4.76 -7.44 -7.29
CA LEU A 93 5.95 -6.85 -7.91
C LEU A 93 7.20 -7.68 -7.61
N LEU A 94 7.43 -8.12 -6.37
CA LEU A 94 8.61 -8.97 -6.06
C LEU A 94 8.65 -10.24 -6.93
N ARG A 95 7.50 -10.89 -7.17
CA ARG A 95 7.44 -12.04 -8.09
C ARG A 95 7.85 -11.66 -9.51
N TYR A 96 7.37 -10.51 -9.99
CA TYR A 96 7.79 -9.96 -11.29
C TYR A 96 9.30 -9.70 -11.34
N LEU A 97 9.87 -9.07 -10.30
CA LEU A 97 11.32 -8.79 -10.26
C LEU A 97 12.16 -10.08 -10.22
N TYR A 98 11.71 -11.11 -9.51
CA TYR A 98 12.36 -12.42 -9.54
C TYR A 98 12.28 -13.08 -10.92
N ALA A 99 11.14 -12.98 -11.61
CA ALA A 99 10.98 -13.51 -12.96
C ALA A 99 11.92 -12.80 -13.96
N GLU A 100 12.02 -11.47 -13.88
CA GLU A 100 13.00 -10.70 -14.65
C GLU A 100 14.44 -11.17 -14.34
N ALA A 101 14.80 -11.28 -13.06
CA ALA A 101 16.14 -11.66 -12.63
C ALA A 101 16.55 -13.08 -13.07
N LEU A 102 15.62 -14.04 -13.04
CA LEU A 102 15.82 -15.39 -13.56
C LEU A 102 15.96 -15.40 -15.08
N SER A 103 15.11 -14.66 -15.79
CA SER A 103 15.21 -14.51 -17.25
C SER A 103 16.57 -13.95 -17.68
N TRP A 104 17.10 -12.98 -16.93
CA TRP A 104 18.47 -12.47 -17.14
C TRP A 104 19.55 -13.53 -16.92
N GLN A 105 19.36 -14.43 -15.95
CA GLN A 105 20.33 -15.49 -15.66
C GLN A 105 20.33 -16.59 -16.73
N GLU A 106 19.14 -17.00 -17.19
CA GLU A 106 18.97 -18.13 -18.11
C GLU A 106 19.30 -17.78 -19.56
N ASN A 107 18.89 -16.59 -20.02
CA ASN A 107 18.95 -16.27 -21.46
C ASN A 107 20.25 -15.61 -21.90
N GLY A 108 21.10 -15.16 -20.96
CA GLY A 108 22.33 -14.42 -21.25
C GLY A 108 22.06 -13.01 -21.82
N LEU A 109 22.67 -12.00 -21.22
CA LEU A 109 22.77 -10.58 -21.63
C LEU A 109 21.89 -10.09 -22.82
N GLU A 110 20.97 -9.17 -22.49
CA GLU A 110 20.56 -8.03 -23.32
C GLU A 110 19.64 -8.21 -24.54
N LEU A 111 18.92 -9.32 -24.71
CA LEU A 111 18.05 -9.48 -25.90
C LEU A 111 16.56 -9.15 -25.71
N SER A 112 16.14 -8.77 -24.50
CA SER A 112 14.76 -8.29 -24.30
C SER A 112 14.74 -6.78 -24.20
N GLU A 113 14.43 -6.11 -25.30
CA GLU A 113 14.00 -4.70 -25.28
C GLU A 113 12.87 -4.48 -24.24
N HIS A 114 12.11 -5.54 -23.93
CA HIS A 114 11.02 -5.52 -22.98
C HIS A 114 11.45 -5.57 -21.50
N SER A 115 12.71 -5.93 -21.19
CA SER A 115 13.20 -5.95 -19.80
C SER A 115 13.32 -4.54 -19.24
N ILE A 116 13.00 -4.40 -17.96
CA ILE A 116 13.02 -3.10 -17.27
C ILE A 116 14.39 -2.77 -16.68
N PHE A 117 15.30 -3.73 -16.65
CA PHE A 117 16.62 -3.62 -16.01
C PHE A 117 17.76 -3.46 -17.02
N GLU A 118 18.88 -2.94 -16.53
CA GLU A 118 20.19 -3.01 -17.16
C GLU A 118 21.22 -3.50 -16.14
N ARG A 119 22.39 -3.92 -16.59
CA ARG A 119 23.47 -4.32 -15.69
C ARG A 119 24.26 -3.09 -15.24
N HIS A 120 24.40 -2.92 -13.93
CA HIS A 120 25.27 -1.89 -13.38
C HIS A 120 26.73 -2.19 -13.73
N SER A 121 27.40 -1.22 -14.35
CA SER A 121 28.75 -1.33 -14.91
C SER A 121 29.78 -1.95 -13.96
N THR A 122 29.79 -1.54 -12.69
CA THR A 122 30.82 -1.98 -11.72
C THR A 122 30.36 -3.06 -10.73
N SER A 123 29.08 -3.11 -10.37
CA SER A 123 28.61 -3.94 -9.26
C SER A 123 28.05 -5.30 -9.70
N ARG A 124 27.89 -5.50 -11.01
CA ARG A 124 27.21 -6.66 -11.65
C ARG A 124 25.77 -6.89 -11.16
N ARG A 125 25.18 -5.90 -10.48
CA ARG A 125 23.78 -5.92 -10.06
C ARG A 125 22.87 -5.52 -11.22
N LEU A 126 21.65 -6.03 -11.22
CA LEU A 126 20.60 -5.50 -12.07
C LEU A 126 20.07 -4.20 -11.44
N VAL A 127 19.98 -3.15 -12.25
CA VAL A 127 19.46 -1.85 -11.85
C VAL A 127 18.37 -1.43 -12.82
N LEU A 128 17.35 -0.73 -12.31
CA LEU A 128 16.27 -0.23 -13.16
C LEU A 128 16.89 0.70 -14.22
N LYS A 129 16.52 0.55 -15.49
CA LYS A 129 17.00 1.44 -16.56
C LYS A 129 16.73 2.91 -16.18
N PRO A 130 17.69 3.85 -16.33
CA PRO A 130 17.58 5.22 -15.80
C PRO A 130 16.37 6.01 -16.28
N GLN A 131 15.89 5.72 -17.49
CA GLN A 131 14.69 6.33 -18.05
C GLN A 131 13.38 5.82 -17.42
N HIS A 132 13.41 4.67 -16.76
CA HIS A 132 12.21 4.07 -16.18
C HIS A 132 11.92 4.62 -14.79
N SER A 133 10.64 4.72 -14.46
CA SER A 133 10.18 5.02 -13.10
C SER A 133 9.03 4.09 -12.72
N LEU A 134 8.91 3.81 -11.41
CA LEU A 134 7.82 3.02 -10.86
C LEU A 134 6.86 3.93 -10.10
N HIS A 135 5.57 3.78 -10.38
CA HIS A 135 4.49 4.57 -9.80
C HIS A 135 3.55 3.64 -9.05
N LEU A 136 3.29 3.93 -7.77
CA LEU A 136 2.31 3.22 -6.97
C LEU A 136 0.99 4.01 -6.97
N PHE A 137 -0.08 3.37 -7.41
CA PHE A 137 -1.44 3.83 -7.24
C PHE A 137 -2.13 3.06 -6.11
N ILE A 138 -2.89 3.78 -5.29
CA ILE A 138 -3.79 3.22 -4.28
C ILE A 138 -5.10 4.01 -4.37
N SER A 139 -6.24 3.32 -4.50
CA SER A 139 -7.55 3.94 -4.65
C SER A 139 -8.04 4.67 -3.40
N GLU A 140 -7.39 4.45 -2.26
CA GLU A 140 -7.67 5.10 -0.98
C GLU A 140 -6.35 5.46 -0.28
N ALA A 141 -6.36 6.51 0.53
CA ALA A 141 -5.20 6.87 1.35
C ALA A 141 -4.75 5.67 2.21
N PRO A 142 -3.45 5.35 2.25
CA PRO A 142 -2.96 4.17 2.95
C PRO A 142 -3.21 4.32 4.45
N CYS A 143 -3.70 3.24 5.08
CA CYS A 143 -4.01 3.26 6.51
C CYS A 143 -2.78 3.63 7.37
N GLY A 144 -3.00 4.35 8.47
CA GLY A 144 -1.94 4.97 9.26
C GLY A 144 -1.98 6.49 9.10
N ASP A 145 -0.78 7.08 9.17
CA ASP A 145 -0.54 8.52 9.18
C ASP A 145 -1.15 9.25 7.99
N ALA A 146 -1.04 8.69 6.79
CA ALA A 146 -1.54 9.28 5.55
C ALA A 146 -3.08 9.36 5.49
N ALA A 147 -3.79 8.66 6.38
CA ALA A 147 -5.23 8.69 6.50
C ALA A 147 -5.72 9.60 7.65
N ILE A 148 -4.82 10.41 8.23
CA ILE A 148 -5.12 11.44 9.23
C ILE A 148 -5.02 12.80 8.53
N TYR A 149 -6.15 13.33 8.08
CA TYR A 149 -6.20 14.63 7.40
C TYR A 149 -7.56 15.29 7.54
N GLU A 150 -7.61 16.61 7.37
CA GLU A 150 -8.85 17.39 7.41
C GLU A 150 -9.71 17.12 6.18
N LEU A 151 -10.97 16.78 6.42
CA LEU A 151 -11.99 16.65 5.40
C LEU A 151 -12.61 18.02 5.11
N ARG A 152 -12.99 18.22 3.85
CA ARG A 152 -13.78 19.38 3.46
C ARG A 152 -15.15 19.32 4.15
N HIS A 153 -15.68 20.48 4.54
CA HIS A 153 -16.92 20.60 5.31
C HIS A 153 -18.12 19.92 4.61
N ASP A 154 -18.24 20.08 3.29
CA ASP A 154 -19.26 19.43 2.46
C ASP A 154 -19.23 17.90 2.56
N VAL A 155 -18.03 17.31 2.56
CA VAL A 155 -17.83 15.86 2.71
C VAL A 155 -18.19 15.41 4.13
N VAL A 156 -17.87 16.21 5.14
CA VAL A 156 -18.24 15.92 6.54
C VAL A 156 -19.75 15.91 6.69
N ASP A 157 -20.43 16.92 6.14
CA ASP A 157 -21.90 17.02 6.19
C ASP A 157 -22.57 15.83 5.48
N GLU A 158 -22.08 15.43 4.31
CA GLU A 158 -22.58 14.25 3.59
C GLU A 158 -22.40 12.96 4.41
N LEU A 159 -21.21 12.74 5.00
CA LEU A 159 -20.94 11.56 5.82
C LEU A 159 -21.80 11.52 7.10
N VAL A 160 -22.10 12.68 7.68
CA VAL A 160 -23.01 12.81 8.84
C VAL A 160 -24.42 12.40 8.42
N HIS A 161 -24.95 12.96 7.32
CA HIS A 161 -26.27 12.60 6.80
C HIS A 161 -26.41 11.11 6.49
N GLN A 162 -25.40 10.50 5.86
CA GLN A 162 -25.40 9.06 5.57
C GLN A 162 -25.42 8.20 6.83
N ARG A 163 -24.73 8.63 7.90
CA ARG A 163 -24.72 7.90 9.19
C ARG A 163 -26.06 8.02 9.91
N GLU A 164 -26.62 9.22 9.96
CA GLU A 164 -27.93 9.48 10.56
C GLU A 164 -29.01 8.63 9.87
N ALA A 165 -28.99 8.55 8.54
CA ALA A 165 -29.89 7.70 7.76
C ALA A 165 -29.75 6.20 8.09
N LYS A 166 -28.54 5.72 8.42
CA LYS A 166 -28.27 4.30 8.74
C LYS A 166 -28.54 3.93 10.20
N THR A 167 -28.36 4.85 11.14
CA THR A 167 -28.44 4.55 12.59
C THR A 167 -29.71 5.06 13.26
N GLY A 168 -30.47 5.95 12.62
CA GLY A 168 -31.71 6.51 13.18
C GLY A 168 -31.50 7.33 14.46
N GLN A 169 -30.26 7.60 14.85
CA GLN A 169 -29.90 8.40 16.02
C GLN A 169 -29.35 9.75 15.57
N ALA A 170 -30.18 10.78 15.66
CA ALA A 170 -29.75 12.17 15.59
C ALA A 170 -29.29 12.59 16.99
N GLY A 171 -28.00 12.41 17.30
CA GLY A 171 -27.51 12.70 18.66
C GLY A 171 -25.99 12.79 18.79
N GLN A 172 -25.49 14.03 18.93
CA GLN A 172 -24.30 14.45 19.69
C GLN A 172 -23.07 13.52 19.70
N ARG A 173 -22.61 13.03 18.54
CA ARG A 173 -21.20 12.63 18.38
C ARG A 173 -20.47 13.76 17.66
N GLU A 174 -19.31 14.14 18.18
CA GLU A 174 -18.50 15.26 17.67
C GLU A 174 -18.42 15.25 16.14
N ARG A 175 -18.74 16.40 15.53
CA ARG A 175 -18.40 16.73 14.15
C ARG A 175 -16.88 16.82 14.05
N SER A 176 -16.20 15.67 13.95
CA SER A 176 -14.77 15.64 13.67
C SER A 176 -14.55 15.99 12.21
N ALA A 177 -13.96 17.17 11.95
CA ALA A 177 -13.48 17.55 10.63
C ALA A 177 -12.28 16.70 10.18
N LEU A 178 -11.68 15.89 11.07
CA LEU A 178 -10.58 15.00 10.74
C LEU A 178 -11.09 13.65 10.26
N ARG A 179 -10.58 13.17 9.10
CA ARG A 179 -10.60 11.75 8.77
C ARG A 179 -9.69 11.05 9.77
N LEU A 180 -10.24 10.08 10.49
CA LEU A 180 -9.50 9.30 11.46
C LEU A 180 -9.05 7.99 10.82
N THR A 181 -7.82 7.57 11.11
CA THR A 181 -7.36 6.23 10.77
C THR A 181 -7.80 5.21 11.83
N GLY A 182 -8.14 4.00 11.40
CA GLY A 182 -8.33 2.88 12.32
C GLY A 182 -7.01 2.35 12.93
N ALA A 183 -5.85 2.79 12.43
CA ALA A 183 -4.54 2.32 12.88
C ALA A 183 -4.15 2.92 14.25
N LYS A 184 -3.54 2.10 15.11
CA LYS A 184 -3.19 2.44 16.50
C LYS A 184 -1.71 2.72 16.66
N ALA A 185 -1.36 3.76 17.39
CA ALA A 185 0.02 4.07 17.72
C ALA A 185 0.72 2.89 18.42
N HIS A 186 1.93 2.58 18.00
CA HIS A 186 2.79 1.56 18.60
C HIS A 186 3.39 2.14 19.89
N SER A 187 2.64 2.05 20.99
CA SER A 187 3.11 2.52 22.28
C SER A 187 4.26 1.65 22.81
N LYS A 188 5.50 2.16 22.83
CA LYS A 188 6.44 1.80 23.91
C LYS A 188 6.02 2.60 25.14
N ARG A 189 5.05 2.10 25.91
CA ARG A 189 4.89 2.61 27.28
C ARG A 189 6.00 1.95 28.13
N PRO A 190 6.75 2.70 28.94
CA PRO A 190 7.45 2.10 30.08
C PRO A 190 6.44 1.30 30.91
N ARG A 191 6.86 0.17 31.49
CA ARG A 191 6.00 -0.69 32.32
C ARG A 191 5.52 -0.06 33.63
N ASP A 192 5.84 1.21 33.89
CA ASP A 192 5.53 1.86 35.15
C ASP A 192 4.54 3.00 34.90
N GLN A 193 3.24 2.67 34.94
CA GLN A 193 2.13 3.50 35.43
C GLN A 193 0.81 2.87 34.97
N ASP A 194 0.35 1.88 35.74
CA ASP A 194 -1.07 1.55 35.86
C ASP A 194 -1.74 2.69 36.62
N THR A 195 -2.06 3.78 35.92
CA THR A 195 -3.07 4.73 36.38
C THR A 195 -4.28 4.58 35.48
N ASP A 196 -5.36 4.09 36.07
CA ASP A 196 -6.66 3.77 35.46
C ASP A 196 -7.45 5.02 35.02
N ASP A 197 -6.76 6.13 34.74
CA ASP A 197 -7.34 7.46 34.57
C ASP A 197 -6.97 8.07 33.19
N LEU A 198 -7.08 7.25 32.14
CA LEU A 198 -6.97 7.75 30.77
C LEU A 198 -8.28 8.38 30.36
N GLN A 199 -8.35 9.72 30.48
CA GLN A 199 -9.37 10.54 29.84
C GLN A 199 -9.62 10.08 28.39
N PRO A 200 -10.90 9.96 27.95
CA PRO A 200 -11.28 9.42 26.64
C PRO A 200 -10.54 10.07 25.46
N ASP A 201 -10.22 11.35 25.59
CA ASP A 201 -9.71 12.22 24.52
C ASP A 201 -8.29 11.85 24.06
N LYS A 202 -7.47 11.24 24.91
CA LYS A 202 -6.10 10.83 24.55
C LYS A 202 -6.02 9.46 23.87
N LYS A 203 -7.07 8.63 23.94
CA LYS A 203 -7.13 7.32 23.25
C LYS A 203 -7.29 7.48 21.73
N PHE A 204 -7.74 8.66 21.29
CA PHE A 204 -7.95 9.03 19.88
C PHE A 204 -7.04 10.17 19.42
N ALA A 205 -6.00 10.53 20.18
CA ALA A 205 -5.00 11.49 19.75
C ALA A 205 -4.25 10.94 18.51
N GLN A 206 -4.78 11.26 17.33
CA GLN A 206 -4.23 10.90 16.03
C GLN A 206 -3.07 11.85 15.70
N ALA A 207 -1.96 11.74 16.45
CA ALA A 207 -0.75 12.53 16.19
C ALA A 207 0.05 11.98 15.00
N VAL A 208 0.46 12.87 14.10
CA VAL A 208 1.27 12.54 12.93
C VAL A 208 2.69 12.12 13.35
N GLY A 209 3.36 11.29 12.57
CA GLY A 209 4.77 10.93 12.79
C GLY A 209 5.00 9.83 13.85
N ILE A 210 3.96 9.09 14.22
CA ILE A 210 4.05 7.96 15.15
C ILE A 210 3.79 6.65 14.40
N ALA A 211 4.70 5.69 14.55
CA ALA A 211 4.53 4.36 13.98
C ALA A 211 3.28 3.67 14.53
N ARG A 212 2.48 3.05 13.67
CA ARG A 212 1.16 2.50 13.99
C ARG A 212 1.01 1.05 13.55
N VAL A 213 0.27 0.27 14.32
CA VAL A 213 -0.26 -1.04 13.90
C VAL A 213 -1.60 -0.81 13.23
N LYS A 214 -1.90 -1.57 12.16
CA LYS A 214 -3.21 -1.53 11.49
C LYS A 214 -4.35 -1.74 12.47
N SER A 215 -5.55 -1.33 12.05
CA SER A 215 -6.75 -1.40 12.86
C SER A 215 -7.04 -2.83 13.34
N GLY A 216 -6.48 -3.20 14.48
CA GLY A 216 -7.11 -4.14 15.38
C GLY A 216 -8.32 -3.40 15.92
N ARG A 217 -9.48 -3.57 15.29
CA ARG A 217 -10.80 -3.32 15.89
C ARG A 217 -10.68 -3.63 17.39
N SER A 218 -10.65 -2.61 18.25
CA SER A 218 -10.31 -2.76 19.68
C SER A 218 -11.32 -3.63 20.42
N ASP A 219 -12.52 -3.68 19.84
CA ASP A 219 -13.63 -4.55 20.18
C ASP A 219 -13.35 -6.03 19.91
N LEU A 220 -12.32 -6.36 19.14
CA LEU A 220 -11.91 -7.74 18.94
C LEU A 220 -11.03 -8.24 20.10
N PRO A 221 -11.22 -9.51 20.53
CA PRO A 221 -10.31 -10.22 21.43
C PRO A 221 -8.85 -10.11 20.97
N LEU A 222 -7.91 -10.10 21.92
CA LEU A 222 -6.48 -9.86 21.67
C LEU A 222 -5.91 -10.76 20.56
N GLU A 223 -6.30 -12.03 20.55
CA GLU A 223 -5.87 -13.03 19.60
C GLU A 223 -6.40 -12.80 18.17
N LYS A 224 -7.46 -12.01 18.00
CA LYS A 224 -7.97 -11.59 16.68
C LYS A 224 -7.37 -10.26 16.21
N GLN A 225 -6.63 -9.55 17.06
CA GLN A 225 -5.98 -8.30 16.67
C GLN A 225 -4.75 -8.58 15.83
N THR A 226 -4.48 -7.74 14.83
CA THR A 226 -3.30 -7.89 13.97
C THR A 226 -2.05 -7.26 14.61
N LEU A 227 -0.88 -7.77 14.23
CA LEU A 227 0.43 -7.16 14.55
C LEU A 227 1.03 -6.41 13.34
N SER A 228 0.33 -6.39 12.21
CA SER A 228 0.82 -5.75 10.98
C SER A 228 0.89 -4.23 11.13
N MET A 229 2.07 -3.65 10.87
CA MET A 229 2.25 -2.20 10.80
C MET A 229 1.34 -1.56 9.75
N SER A 230 0.99 -0.28 9.95
CA SER A 230 0.17 0.50 9.04
C SER A 230 0.79 0.60 7.65
N CYS A 231 -0.02 0.85 6.62
CA CYS A 231 0.50 0.98 5.26
C CYS A 231 1.32 2.26 5.10
N SER A 232 0.98 3.35 5.78
CA SER A 232 1.80 4.56 5.81
C SER A 232 3.22 4.27 6.32
N ASP A 233 3.36 3.53 7.43
CA ASP A 233 4.68 3.17 7.99
C ASP A 233 5.46 2.24 7.05
N LYS A 234 4.75 1.32 6.37
CA LYS A 234 5.37 0.42 5.39
C LYS A 234 5.87 1.19 4.17
N LEU A 235 5.09 2.15 3.67
CA LEU A 235 5.48 3.02 2.57
C LEU A 235 6.68 3.88 2.96
N ALA A 236 6.69 4.47 4.16
CA ALA A 236 7.85 5.19 4.68
C ALA A 236 9.11 4.30 4.71
N LYS A 237 8.98 3.05 5.18
CA LYS A 237 10.06 2.06 5.14
C LYS A 237 10.52 1.76 3.70
N TRP A 238 9.61 1.62 2.75
CA TRP A 238 9.95 1.34 1.35
C TRP A 238 10.62 2.54 0.67
N ASN A 239 10.24 3.76 1.02
CA ASN A 239 10.93 4.97 0.54
C ASN A 239 12.37 5.03 1.05
N ALA A 240 12.64 4.55 2.27
CA ALA A 240 13.99 4.54 2.84
C ALA A 240 14.86 3.35 2.38
N LEU A 241 14.28 2.15 2.24
CA LEU A 241 15.01 0.91 2.01
C LEU A 241 14.83 0.31 0.60
N GLY A 242 13.90 0.87 -0.18
CA GLY A 242 13.47 0.35 -1.48
C GLY A 242 12.38 -0.73 -1.39
N LEU A 243 11.73 -0.98 -2.52
CA LEU A 243 10.61 -1.91 -2.65
C LEU A 243 11.05 -3.38 -2.68
N GLN A 244 12.26 -3.67 -3.15
CA GLN A 244 12.80 -5.00 -3.45
C GLN A 244 12.95 -5.94 -2.24
N GLY A 245 13.11 -5.38 -1.03
CA GLY A 245 13.34 -6.18 0.18
C GLY A 245 14.75 -6.79 0.25
N SER A 246 15.03 -7.51 1.34
CA SER A 246 16.39 -7.96 1.66
C SER A 246 16.92 -9.06 0.75
N LEU A 247 16.09 -10.05 0.39
CA LEU A 247 16.54 -11.20 -0.40
C LEU A 247 16.90 -10.80 -1.83
N LEU A 248 16.04 -10.05 -2.50
CA LEU A 248 16.27 -9.56 -3.86
C LEU A 248 17.45 -8.57 -3.92
N LEU A 249 17.71 -7.82 -2.84
CA LEU A 249 18.90 -6.95 -2.73
C LEU A 249 20.23 -7.72 -2.76
N GLN A 250 20.23 -8.99 -2.37
CA GLN A 250 21.41 -9.85 -2.44
C GLN A 250 21.60 -10.48 -3.81
N TRP A 251 20.65 -10.32 -4.74
CA TRP A 251 20.77 -10.87 -6.08
C TRP A 251 21.94 -10.23 -6.82
N LYS A 252 22.91 -11.05 -7.17
CA LYS A 252 24.01 -10.70 -8.07
C LYS A 252 23.94 -11.66 -9.24
N HIS A 253 23.95 -11.11 -10.44
CA HIS A 253 24.05 -11.95 -11.62
C HIS A 253 25.51 -12.43 -11.72
N CYS A 254 25.76 -13.66 -11.27
CA CYS A 254 27.05 -14.33 -11.42
C CYS A 254 27.18 -14.86 -12.85
N GLN A 255 27.90 -14.10 -13.68
CA GLN A 255 28.67 -14.58 -14.81
C GLN A 255 30.10 -14.10 -14.63
#